data_AF-A0A3D5NNN5-F1
#
_entry.id   AF-A0A3D5NNN5-F1
#
_cell.length_a   1.000
_cell.length_b   1.000
_cell.length_c   1.000
_cell.angle_alpha   90.00
_cell.angle_beta   90.00
_cell.angle_gamma   90.00
#
_symmetry.space_group_name_H-M   'P 1'
#
loop_
_entity.id
_entity.type
_entity.pdbx_description
1 polymer ?
#
loop_
_entity_poly.entity_id
_entity_poly.type
_entity_poly.pdbx_seq_one_letter_code
_entity_poly.pdbx_strand_id
1 'polypeptide(L)'
;MDMDNKTFFDEMLAKGREAQKAFEQFSQEDVDKAVRAIGKVVYDNADELAKMAAEETGMGKYEDKIVKNMGKPKAVWNKLKGVKSRGIVAYHEEDGLVDVAKPMGVIGCVTPTTNPTMTPVHNAMIALKGG
;
A
#
# COMPACT_ATOMS: atom_id res chain seq x y z
N MET A 1 -26.36 1.77 -12.62
CA MET A 1 -26.97 0.58 -11.99
C MET A 1 -26.50 0.58 -10.56
N ASP A 2 -27.38 0.87 -9.62
CA ASP A 2 -27.07 0.83 -8.19
C ASP A 2 -26.90 -0.64 -7.79
N MET A 3 -25.67 -1.11 -7.86
CA MET A 3 -25.29 -2.42 -7.33
C MET A 3 -25.43 -2.34 -5.80
N ASP A 4 -26.07 -3.32 -5.18
CA ASP A 4 -26.13 -3.34 -3.72
C ASP A 4 -24.70 -3.43 -3.14
N ASN A 5 -24.48 -2.79 -1.98
CA ASN A 5 -23.15 -2.68 -1.38
C ASN A 5 -22.48 -4.05 -1.12
N LYS A 6 -23.28 -5.09 -0.87
CA LYS A 6 -22.76 -6.43 -0.62
C LYS A 6 -22.23 -7.04 -1.91
N THR A 7 -23.00 -6.97 -3.00
CA THR A 7 -22.56 -7.42 -4.33
C THR A 7 -21.31 -6.66 -4.79
N PHE A 8 -21.26 -5.34 -4.61
CA PHE A 8 -20.05 -4.54 -4.90
C PHE A 8 -18.82 -5.02 -4.13
N PHE A 9 -18.98 -5.27 -2.83
CA PHE A 9 -17.89 -5.74 -1.99
C PHE A 9 -17.44 -7.17 -2.35
N ASP A 10 -18.38 -8.08 -2.58
CA ASP A 10 -18.11 -9.47 -2.95
C ASP A 10 -17.32 -9.54 -4.28
N GLU A 11 -17.68 -8.72 -5.27
CA GLU A 11 -16.94 -8.63 -6.54
C GLU A 11 -15.53 -8.05 -6.36
N MET A 12 -15.38 -6.99 -5.56
CA MET A 12 -14.08 -6.39 -5.30
C MET A 12 -13.14 -7.37 -4.56
N LEU A 13 -13.67 -8.12 -3.59
CA LEU A 13 -12.92 -9.17 -2.90
C LEU A 13 -12.50 -10.30 -3.83
N ALA A 14 -13.37 -10.75 -4.72
CA ALA A 14 -13.04 -11.79 -5.70
C ALA A 14 -11.87 -11.37 -6.60
N LYS A 15 -11.94 -10.15 -7.16
CA LYS A 15 -10.86 -9.55 -7.96
C LYS A 15 -9.56 -9.40 -7.18
N GLY A 16 -9.64 -8.96 -5.92
CA GLY A 16 -8.48 -8.83 -5.03
C GLY A 16 -7.80 -10.18 -4.77
N ARG A 17 -8.57 -11.25 -4.54
CA ARG A 17 -8.04 -12.61 -4.33
C ARG A 17 -7.38 -13.16 -5.58
N GLU A 18 -7.94 -12.90 -6.75
CA GLU A 18 -7.34 -13.30 -8.02
C GLU A 18 -6.02 -12.57 -8.28
N ALA A 19 -6.02 -11.24 -8.11
CA ALA A 19 -4.83 -10.42 -8.26
C ALA A 19 -3.72 -10.81 -7.27
N GLN A 20 -4.08 -11.10 -6.01
CA GLN A 20 -3.10 -11.52 -5.00
C GLN A 20 -2.42 -12.84 -5.37
N LYS A 21 -3.16 -13.84 -5.87
CA LYS A 21 -2.56 -15.11 -6.33
C LYS A 21 -1.53 -14.90 -7.43
N ALA A 22 -1.81 -14.00 -8.38
CA ALA A 22 -0.86 -13.66 -9.43
C ALA A 22 0.35 -12.88 -8.87
N PHE A 23 0.09 -11.94 -7.95
CA PHE A 23 1.12 -11.11 -7.34
C PHE A 23 2.08 -11.89 -6.43
N GLU A 24 1.62 -12.99 -5.83
CA GLU A 24 2.44 -13.88 -5.00
C GLU A 24 3.63 -14.50 -5.78
N GLN A 25 3.50 -14.62 -7.10
CA GLN A 25 4.57 -15.14 -7.97
C GLN A 25 5.66 -14.10 -8.30
N PHE A 26 5.48 -12.84 -7.88
CA PHE A 26 6.40 -11.77 -8.25
C PHE A 26 7.71 -11.90 -7.50
N SER A 27 8.81 -11.59 -8.20
CA SER A 27 10.13 -11.51 -7.58
C SER A 27 10.19 -10.37 -6.55
N GLN A 28 11.20 -10.41 -5.67
CA GLN A 28 11.45 -9.32 -4.73
C GLN A 28 11.60 -7.97 -5.46
N GLU A 29 12.27 -7.97 -6.62
CA GLU A 29 12.50 -6.75 -7.41
C GLU A 29 11.20 -6.20 -8.01
N ASP A 30 10.32 -7.06 -8.49
CA ASP A 30 9.05 -6.63 -9.08
C ASP A 30 8.09 -6.10 -8.03
N VAL A 31 8.09 -6.70 -6.83
CA VAL A 31 7.39 -6.13 -5.66
C VAL A 31 7.95 -4.75 -5.32
N ASP A 32 9.28 -4.61 -5.25
CA ASP A 32 9.90 -3.33 -4.89
C ASP A 32 9.61 -2.24 -5.93
N LYS A 33 9.56 -2.60 -7.23
CA LYS A 33 9.11 -1.71 -8.31
C LYS A 33 7.65 -1.29 -8.11
N ALA A 34 6.74 -2.22 -7.80
CA ALA A 34 5.33 -1.92 -7.57
C ALA A 34 5.12 -0.99 -6.36
N VAL A 35 5.78 -1.27 -5.24
CA VAL A 35 5.75 -0.44 -4.02
C VAL A 35 6.25 0.97 -4.33
N ARG A 36 7.37 1.09 -5.04
CA ARG A 36 7.93 2.39 -5.44
C ARG A 36 6.98 3.14 -6.37
N ALA A 37 6.36 2.46 -7.34
CA ALA A 37 5.47 3.08 -8.31
C ALA A 37 4.25 3.72 -7.64
N ILE A 38 3.57 3.01 -6.74
CA ILE A 38 2.43 3.57 -5.98
C ILE A 38 2.86 4.74 -5.10
N GLY A 39 3.99 4.62 -4.41
CA GLY A 39 4.49 5.75 -3.62
C GLY A 39 4.82 6.97 -4.48
N LYS A 40 5.43 6.75 -5.65
CA LYS A 40 5.86 7.80 -6.56
C LYS A 40 4.68 8.53 -7.21
N VAL A 41 3.62 7.84 -7.61
CA VAL A 41 2.46 8.52 -8.22
C VAL A 41 1.79 9.47 -7.24
N VAL A 42 1.70 9.11 -5.96
CA VAL A 42 1.15 10.00 -4.92
C VAL A 42 2.09 11.17 -4.64
N TYR A 43 3.40 10.95 -4.66
CA TYR A 43 4.38 12.01 -4.53
C TYR A 43 4.28 13.03 -5.67
N ASP A 44 4.20 12.54 -6.91
CA ASP A 44 4.19 13.40 -8.11
C ASP A 44 2.88 14.19 -8.24
N ASN A 45 1.77 13.65 -7.73
CA ASN A 45 0.44 14.30 -7.76
C ASN A 45 0.07 14.90 -6.39
N ALA A 46 1.06 15.27 -5.57
CA ALA A 46 0.84 15.74 -4.21
C ALA A 46 -0.06 16.99 -4.14
N ASP A 47 0.09 17.89 -5.10
CA ASP A 47 -0.67 19.14 -5.25
C ASP A 47 -2.16 18.87 -5.50
N GLU A 48 -2.46 18.13 -6.57
CA GLU A 48 -3.83 17.75 -6.95
C GLU A 48 -4.54 16.98 -5.82
N LEU A 49 -3.88 15.97 -5.25
CA LEU A 49 -4.45 15.17 -4.17
C LEU A 49 -4.67 15.98 -2.89
N ALA A 50 -3.81 16.96 -2.60
CA ALA A 50 -3.98 17.84 -1.46
C ALA A 50 -5.18 18.76 -1.64
N LYS A 51 -5.39 19.27 -2.86
CA LYS A 51 -6.53 20.12 -3.21
C LYS A 51 -7.84 19.36 -3.05
N MET A 52 -7.96 18.19 -3.69
CA MET A 52 -9.13 17.31 -3.57
C MET A 52 -9.44 17.00 -2.10
N ALA A 53 -8.42 16.62 -1.32
CA ALA A 53 -8.61 16.27 0.08
C ALA A 53 -8.98 17.47 0.97
N ALA A 54 -8.59 18.70 0.63
CA ALA A 54 -9.00 19.89 1.38
C ALA A 54 -10.43 20.29 1.02
N GLU A 55 -10.76 20.29 -0.26
CA GLU A 55 -12.08 20.65 -0.80
C GLU A 55 -13.17 19.67 -0.33
N GLU A 56 -12.91 18.36 -0.39
CA GLU A 56 -13.89 17.33 -0.01
C GLU A 56 -14.12 17.28 1.51
N THR A 57 -13.06 17.37 2.31
CA THR A 57 -13.17 17.18 3.77
C THR A 57 -13.45 18.46 4.54
N GLY A 58 -13.09 19.62 3.99
CA GLY A 58 -13.10 20.90 4.73
C GLY A 58 -12.11 20.96 5.90
N MET A 59 -11.17 20.00 6.00
CA MET A 59 -10.25 19.86 7.14
C MET A 59 -8.79 20.09 6.76
N GLY A 60 -8.07 20.83 7.61
CA GLY A 60 -6.62 21.03 7.49
C GLY A 60 -6.24 22.07 6.43
N LYS A 61 -4.93 22.31 6.30
CA LYS A 61 -4.39 23.26 5.32
C LYS A 61 -3.90 22.54 4.07
N TYR A 62 -4.12 23.17 2.92
CA TYR A 62 -3.68 22.65 1.63
C TYR A 62 -2.17 22.38 1.59
N GLU A 63 -1.39 23.35 2.07
CA GLU A 63 0.08 23.31 2.06
C GLU A 63 0.60 22.16 2.93
N ASP A 64 0.00 21.96 4.11
CA ASP A 64 0.34 20.86 5.01
C ASP A 64 0.03 19.50 4.36
N LYS A 65 -1.05 19.41 3.57
CA LYS A 65 -1.42 18.18 2.84
C LYS A 65 -0.44 17.90 1.70
N ILE A 66 0.08 18.90 0.99
CA ILE A 66 1.15 18.70 -0.01
C ILE A 66 2.38 18.09 0.67
N VAL A 67 2.84 18.70 1.77
CA VAL A 67 4.01 18.20 2.51
C VAL A 67 3.81 16.77 2.96
N LYS A 68 2.61 16.42 3.44
CA LYS A 68 2.26 15.05 3.80
C LYS A 68 2.29 14.12 2.58
N ASN A 69 1.68 14.52 1.46
CA ASN A 69 1.60 13.75 0.22
C ASN A 69 2.97 13.47 -0.39
N MET A 70 3.93 14.36 -0.23
CA MET A 70 5.33 14.11 -0.63
C MET A 70 6.11 13.32 0.44
N GLY A 71 5.92 13.65 1.71
CA GLY A 71 6.73 13.13 2.81
C GLY A 71 6.44 11.67 3.13
N LYS A 72 5.16 11.29 3.21
CA LYS A 72 4.76 9.94 3.65
C LYS A 72 5.20 8.86 2.67
N PRO A 73 4.98 8.96 1.34
CA PRO A 73 5.45 7.94 0.41
C PRO A 73 6.97 7.79 0.41
N LYS A 74 7.71 8.91 0.48
CA LYS A 74 9.18 8.90 0.58
C LYS A 74 9.66 8.19 1.84
N ALA A 75 9.07 8.50 3.00
CA ALA A 75 9.41 7.87 4.26
C ALA A 75 9.13 6.36 4.25
N VAL A 76 7.97 5.95 3.75
CA VAL A 76 7.58 4.53 3.64
C VAL A 76 8.50 3.80 2.69
N TRP A 77 8.76 4.33 1.50
CA TRP A 77 9.70 3.72 0.55
C TRP A 77 11.10 3.55 1.17
N ASN A 78 11.62 4.58 1.86
CA ASN A 78 12.92 4.48 2.51
C ASN A 78 12.97 3.42 3.61
N LYS A 79 11.84 3.11 4.26
CA LYS A 79 11.75 2.04 5.26
C LYS A 79 11.62 0.65 4.65
N LEU A 80 10.92 0.53 3.50
CA LEU A 80 10.61 -0.76 2.87
C LEU A 80 11.67 -1.22 1.86
N LYS A 81 12.44 -0.28 1.26
CA LYS A 81 13.49 -0.61 0.30
C LYS A 81 14.54 -1.52 0.95
N GLY A 82 14.88 -2.63 0.30
CA GLY A 82 15.86 -3.60 0.80
C GLY A 82 15.37 -4.54 1.91
N VAL A 83 14.15 -4.35 2.45
CA VAL A 83 13.55 -5.34 3.36
C VAL A 83 13.18 -6.58 2.55
N LYS A 84 13.56 -7.78 2.98
CA LYS A 84 13.14 -9.01 2.29
C LYS A 84 11.70 -9.36 2.65
N SER A 85 10.90 -9.73 1.65
CA SER A 85 9.49 -10.13 1.81
C SER A 85 9.06 -11.25 0.86
N ARG A 86 9.99 -11.82 0.09
CA ARG A 86 9.76 -12.97 -0.78
C ARG A 86 10.73 -14.11 -0.43
N GLY A 87 10.22 -15.33 -0.41
CA GLY A 87 11.02 -16.53 -0.15
C GLY A 87 11.63 -16.56 1.25
N ILE A 88 12.86 -17.08 1.36
CA ILE A 88 13.57 -17.16 2.63
C ILE A 88 14.09 -15.77 3.03
N VAL A 89 13.67 -15.29 4.20
CA VAL A 89 14.02 -13.95 4.70
C VAL A 89 15.10 -13.99 5.77
N ALA A 90 15.25 -15.10 6.51
CA ALA A 90 16.29 -15.30 7.51
C ALA A 90 16.70 -16.78 7.63
N TYR A 91 17.95 -16.99 8.01
CA TYR A 91 18.51 -18.28 8.40
C TYR A 91 18.98 -18.17 9.85
N HIS A 92 18.59 -19.13 10.69
CA HIS A 92 19.00 -19.24 12.09
C HIS A 92 19.78 -20.54 12.24
N GLU A 93 21.08 -20.49 11.93
CA GLU A 93 21.93 -21.67 11.82
C GLU A 93 22.06 -22.45 13.13
N GLU A 94 22.17 -21.73 14.26
CA GLU A 94 22.30 -22.35 15.59
C GLU A 94 21.08 -23.18 15.98
N ASP A 95 19.89 -22.72 15.58
CA ASP A 95 18.60 -23.38 15.86
C ASP A 95 18.18 -24.36 14.74
N GLY A 96 18.88 -24.36 13.60
CA GLY A 96 18.49 -25.11 12.41
C GLY A 96 17.17 -24.65 11.79
N LEU A 97 16.83 -23.35 11.90
CA LEU A 97 15.55 -22.78 11.44
C LEU A 97 15.73 -21.85 10.24
N VAL A 98 14.67 -21.74 9.42
CA VAL A 98 14.58 -20.76 8.33
C VAL A 98 13.22 -20.05 8.38
N ASP A 99 13.24 -18.74 8.16
CA ASP A 99 12.02 -17.95 8.05
C ASP A 99 11.65 -17.79 6.58
N VAL A 100 10.45 -18.23 6.21
CA VAL A 100 9.91 -18.07 4.86
C VAL A 100 8.75 -17.08 4.90
N ALA A 101 8.85 -16.00 4.13
CA ALA A 101 7.79 -15.01 4.03
C ALA A 101 6.58 -15.59 3.30
N LYS A 102 5.40 -15.44 3.91
CA LYS A 102 4.11 -15.81 3.34
C LYS A 102 3.12 -14.65 3.45
N PRO A 103 2.52 -14.21 2.33
CA PRO A 103 1.47 -13.20 2.35
C PRO A 103 0.26 -13.60 3.20
N MET A 104 -0.36 -12.62 3.85
CA MET A 104 -1.66 -12.80 4.53
C MET A 104 -2.84 -12.89 3.54
N GLY A 105 -2.66 -12.41 2.30
CA GLY A 105 -3.70 -12.32 1.29
C GLY A 105 -4.30 -10.92 1.18
N VAL A 106 -5.63 -10.85 1.06
CA VAL A 106 -6.35 -9.56 0.88
C VAL A 106 -6.57 -8.87 2.23
N ILE A 107 -6.18 -7.60 2.31
CA ILE A 107 -6.26 -6.78 3.54
C ILE A 107 -7.34 -5.71 3.39
N GLY A 108 -8.31 -5.69 4.31
CA GLY A 108 -9.27 -4.59 4.44
C GLY A 108 -8.66 -3.41 5.19
N CYS A 109 -8.65 -2.22 4.58
CA CYS A 109 -8.05 -1.02 5.15
C CYS A 109 -9.10 0.08 5.33
N VAL A 110 -9.35 0.49 6.58
CA VAL A 110 -10.24 1.62 6.88
C VAL A 110 -9.43 2.91 6.86
N THR A 111 -9.93 3.92 6.14
CA THR A 111 -9.27 5.21 5.97
C THR A 111 -9.98 6.31 6.76
N PRO A 112 -9.26 7.07 7.62
CA PRO A 112 -9.84 8.18 8.35
C PRO A 112 -9.95 9.44 7.48
N THR A 113 -10.99 10.24 7.72
CA THR A 113 -11.22 11.54 7.05
C THR A 113 -10.09 12.55 7.28
N THR A 114 -9.32 12.42 8.36
CA THR A 114 -8.20 13.34 8.66
C THR A 114 -7.01 13.18 7.71
N ASN A 115 -6.83 12.00 7.11
CA ASN A 115 -5.73 11.69 6.19
C ASN A 115 -6.23 10.79 5.04
N PRO A 116 -7.12 11.31 4.18
CA PRO A 116 -7.84 10.52 3.18
C PRO A 116 -6.95 10.07 2.03
N THR A 117 -5.83 10.77 1.78
CA THR A 117 -4.84 10.41 0.74
C THR A 117 -3.68 9.60 1.32
N MET A 118 -3.27 9.92 2.55
CA MET A 118 -2.04 9.37 3.16
C MET A 118 -2.19 8.01 3.79
N THR A 119 -3.36 7.72 4.35
CA THR A 119 -3.61 6.41 4.92
C THR A 119 -3.70 5.34 3.82
N PRO A 120 -4.43 5.56 2.71
CA PRO A 120 -4.46 4.61 1.60
C PRO A 120 -3.08 4.33 1.01
N VAL A 121 -2.27 5.34 0.69
CA VAL A 121 -0.95 5.10 0.09
C VAL A 121 -0.03 4.36 1.05
N HIS A 122 -0.06 4.70 2.35
CA HIS A 122 0.74 4.02 3.36
C HIS A 122 0.39 2.54 3.45
N ASN A 123 -0.90 2.23 3.55
CA ASN A 123 -1.38 0.86 3.68
C ASN A 123 -1.13 0.08 2.38
N ALA A 124 -1.36 0.68 1.22
CA ALA A 124 -1.12 0.06 -0.08
C ALA A 124 0.36 -0.30 -0.27
N MET A 125 1.28 0.60 0.06
CA MET A 125 2.72 0.34 -0.03
C MET A 125 3.17 -0.81 0.88
N ILE A 126 2.64 -0.88 2.11
CA ILE A 126 2.97 -1.97 3.05
C ILE A 126 2.33 -3.28 2.60
N ALA A 127 1.07 -3.26 2.17
CA ALA A 127 0.37 -4.44 1.68
C ALA A 127 1.09 -5.05 0.46
N LEU A 128 1.44 -4.22 -0.54
CA LEU A 128 2.23 -4.67 -1.68
C LEU A 128 3.60 -5.21 -1.27
N LYS A 129 4.26 -4.60 -0.28
CA LYS A 129 5.55 -5.12 0.19
C LYS A 129 5.40 -6.48 0.88
N GLY A 130 4.36 -6.65 1.68
CA GLY A 130 4.01 -7.91 2.35
C GLY A 130 3.59 -9.02 1.39
N GLY A 131 3.16 -8.62 0.20
CA GLY A 131 3.11 -9.46 -0.98
C GLY A 131 1.82 -10.17 -1.26
#